data_AF-A0A1F8X6X2-F1
#
_entry.id   AF-A0A1F8X6X2-F1
#
_cell.length_a   1.000
_cell.length_b   1.000
_cell.length_c   1.000
_cell.angle_alpha   90.00
_cell.angle_beta   90.00
_cell.angle_gamma   90.00
#
_symmetry.space_group_name_H-M   'P 1'
#
loop_
_entity.id
_entity.type
_entity.pdbx_description
1 polymer ?
#
loop_
_entity_poly.entity_id
_entity_poly.type
_entity_poly.pdbx_seq_one_letter_code
_entity_poly.pdbx_strand_id
1 'polypeptide(L)'
;MGKAKHIYNLLAGLLEYPGEDIKLRAAECVNALAGLEQYPPEVVEELKKFQKDLEHISMDDLRGIYSYTFELTSDFTLDMGYHIYDGFRRSNSLASIKGMYQQNGFQVDDFSKGELPDHLPVILYFLGFCENEELKKDFRETFLVRALEKLQKNFERNKKNLYWHLINAIYRIIDKDVKGG
;
A
#
# COMPACT_ATOMS: atom_id res chain seq x y z
N MET A 1 19.76 2.74 4.13
CA MET A 1 18.60 3.26 4.89
C MET A 1 17.73 4.25 4.12
N GLY A 2 18.24 5.14 3.25
CA GLY A 2 17.38 6.12 2.54
C GLY A 2 16.48 5.56 1.41
N LYS A 3 16.93 4.55 0.66
CA LYS A 3 16.18 4.05 -0.51
C LYS A 3 14.90 3.27 -0.16
N ALA A 4 14.90 2.50 0.95
CA ALA A 4 13.73 1.74 1.41
C ALA A 4 12.62 2.66 1.97
N LYS A 5 12.98 3.79 2.57
CA LYS A 5 12.01 4.81 2.98
C LYS A 5 11.32 5.46 1.78
N HIS A 6 12.10 5.71 0.73
CA HIS A 6 11.61 6.30 -0.49
C HIS A 6 10.61 5.40 -1.22
N ILE A 7 10.81 4.07 -1.25
CA ILE A 7 9.88 3.17 -1.95
C ILE A 7 8.49 3.12 -1.29
N TYR A 8 8.39 3.14 0.05
CA TYR A 8 7.06 3.12 0.70
C TYR A 8 6.25 4.37 0.38
N ASN A 9 6.87 5.55 0.35
CA ASN A 9 6.18 6.79 0.00
C ASN A 9 5.71 6.79 -1.46
N LEU A 10 6.52 6.25 -2.38
CA LEU A 10 6.13 6.12 -3.79
C LEU A 10 4.93 5.17 -3.95
N LEU A 11 4.96 4.02 -3.27
CA LEU A 11 3.85 3.06 -3.30
C LEU A 11 2.57 3.66 -2.69
N ALA A 12 2.68 4.41 -1.60
CA ALA A 12 1.55 5.11 -0.99
C ALA A 12 0.90 6.08 -1.98
N GLY A 13 1.73 6.88 -2.68
CA GLY A 13 1.26 7.84 -3.67
C GLY A 13 0.59 7.25 -4.91
N LEU A 14 0.78 5.95 -5.20
CA LEU A 14 0.08 5.22 -6.28
C LEU A 14 -1.26 4.62 -5.85
N LEU A 15 -1.50 4.54 -4.55
CA LEU A 15 -2.75 4.05 -3.96
C LEU A 15 -3.69 5.18 -3.55
N GLU A 16 -3.27 6.44 -3.66
CA GLU A 16 -4.15 7.58 -3.51
C GLU A 16 -5.09 7.72 -4.72
N TYR A 17 -6.18 8.46 -4.56
CA TYR A 17 -7.08 8.79 -5.66
C TYR A 17 -6.29 9.37 -6.86
N PRO A 18 -6.46 8.84 -8.08
CA PRO A 18 -5.56 9.10 -9.19
C PRO A 18 -5.59 10.56 -9.66
N GLY A 19 -4.43 11.21 -9.52
CA GLY A 19 -4.13 12.54 -10.06
C GLY A 19 -3.48 12.49 -11.45
N GLU A 20 -3.39 13.64 -12.12
CA GLU A 20 -2.80 13.77 -13.46
C GLU A 20 -1.32 13.33 -13.52
N ASP A 21 -0.65 13.31 -12.38
CA ASP A 21 0.76 12.91 -12.24
C ASP A 21 0.97 11.41 -12.00
N ILE A 22 -0.10 10.59 -11.95
CA ILE A 22 0.02 9.15 -11.61
C ILE A 22 0.96 8.38 -12.55
N LYS A 23 0.99 8.72 -13.85
CA LYS A 23 1.90 8.08 -14.82
C LYS A 23 3.37 8.37 -14.49
N LEU A 24 3.66 9.61 -14.08
CA LEU A 24 5.00 10.01 -13.65
C LEU A 24 5.40 9.31 -12.36
N ARG A 25 4.50 9.29 -11.36
CA ARG A 25 4.73 8.57 -10.09
C ARG A 25 4.97 7.08 -10.31
N ALA A 26 4.24 6.46 -11.22
CA ALA A 26 4.40 5.03 -11.52
C ALA A 26 5.77 4.76 -12.15
N ALA A 27 6.21 5.60 -13.08
CA ALA A 27 7.55 5.51 -13.67
C ALA A 27 8.66 5.70 -12.62
N GLU A 28 8.50 6.68 -11.72
CA GLU A 28 9.43 6.91 -10.61
C GLU A 28 9.50 5.69 -9.68
N CYS A 29 8.36 5.13 -9.31
CA CYS A 29 8.28 3.94 -8.47
C CYS A 29 8.95 2.71 -9.11
N VAL A 30 8.74 2.49 -10.41
CA VAL A 30 9.40 1.41 -11.17
C VAL A 30 10.92 1.59 -11.17
N ASN A 31 11.40 2.81 -11.46
CA ASN A 31 12.83 3.11 -11.49
C ASN A 31 13.48 2.95 -10.11
N ALA A 32 12.82 3.44 -9.05
CA ALA A 32 13.30 3.31 -7.68
C ALA A 32 13.40 1.82 -7.26
N LEU A 33 12.37 1.02 -7.57
CA LEU A 33 12.33 -0.40 -7.23
C LEU A 33 13.37 -1.20 -8.03
N ALA A 34 13.57 -0.90 -9.31
CA ALA A 34 14.57 -1.56 -10.14
C ALA A 34 16.01 -1.39 -9.62
N GLY A 35 16.27 -0.31 -8.86
CA GLY A 35 17.56 -0.07 -8.20
C GLY A 35 17.73 -0.78 -6.84
N LEU A 36 16.80 -1.65 -6.45
CA LEU A 36 16.80 -2.37 -5.17
C LEU A 36 16.95 -3.88 -5.39
N GLU A 37 18.19 -4.37 -5.33
CA GLU A 37 18.56 -5.77 -5.58
C GLU A 37 17.95 -6.78 -4.59
N GLN A 38 17.41 -6.32 -3.46
CA GLN A 38 16.79 -7.18 -2.46
C GLN A 38 15.43 -7.75 -2.91
N TYR A 39 14.77 -7.10 -3.87
CA TYR A 39 13.49 -7.55 -4.40
C TYR A 39 13.69 -8.37 -5.67
N PRO A 40 12.96 -9.48 -5.82
CA PRO A 40 13.13 -10.31 -7.00
C PRO A 40 12.53 -9.61 -8.23
N PRO A 41 13.05 -9.87 -9.45
CA PRO A 41 12.65 -9.15 -10.66
C PRO A 41 11.14 -9.14 -10.94
N GLU A 42 10.44 -10.19 -10.52
CA GLU A 42 8.99 -10.31 -10.71
C GLU A 42 8.21 -9.18 -10.02
N VAL A 43 8.70 -8.61 -8.92
CA VAL A 43 8.02 -7.48 -8.24
C VAL A 43 8.07 -6.23 -9.11
N VAL A 44 9.21 -5.97 -9.75
CA VAL A 44 9.39 -4.85 -10.68
C VAL A 44 8.50 -5.06 -11.91
N GLU A 45 8.41 -6.29 -12.41
CA GLU A 45 7.54 -6.60 -13.56
C GLU A 45 6.05 -6.40 -13.26
N GLU A 46 5.59 -6.66 -12.03
CA GLU A 46 4.21 -6.33 -11.64
C GLU A 46 3.96 -4.81 -11.69
N LEU A 47 4.85 -3.99 -11.12
CA LEU A 47 4.70 -2.52 -11.23
C LEU A 47 4.77 -2.02 -12.67
N LYS A 48 5.62 -2.61 -13.52
CA LYS A 48 5.67 -2.27 -14.95
C LYS A 48 4.36 -2.58 -15.68
N LYS A 49 3.67 -3.68 -15.32
CA LYS A 49 2.34 -3.98 -15.88
C LYS A 49 1.33 -2.91 -15.49
N PHE A 50 1.30 -2.52 -14.22
CA PHE A 50 0.47 -1.41 -13.75
C PHE A 50 0.79 -0.11 -14.51
N GLN A 51 2.07 0.25 -14.63
CA GLN A 51 2.51 1.43 -15.39
C GLN A 51 2.04 1.37 -16.85
N LYS A 52 2.19 0.22 -17.51
CA LYS A 52 1.75 0.03 -18.90
C LYS A 52 0.24 0.16 -19.06
N ASP A 53 -0.54 -0.39 -18.14
CA ASP A 53 -2.00 -0.26 -18.16
C ASP A 53 -2.43 1.21 -18.03
N LEU A 54 -1.71 2.02 -17.23
CA LEU A 54 -1.95 3.46 -17.13
C LEU A 54 -1.73 4.21 -18.46
N GLU A 55 -0.87 3.73 -19.35
CA GLU A 55 -0.62 4.38 -20.65
C GLU A 55 -1.85 4.30 -21.57
N HIS A 56 -2.69 3.28 -21.40
CA HIS A 56 -3.80 2.95 -22.29
C HIS A 56 -5.18 3.34 -21.75
N ILE A 57 -5.25 3.99 -20.59
CA ILE A 57 -6.51 4.40 -19.95
C ILE A 57 -6.63 5.93 -19.86
N SER A 58 -7.86 6.43 -20.01
CA SER A 58 -8.18 7.83 -19.77
C SER A 58 -8.18 8.13 -18.26
N MET A 59 -7.96 9.40 -17.88
CA MET A 59 -7.98 9.76 -16.45
C MET A 59 -9.36 9.57 -15.81
N ASP A 60 -10.44 9.81 -16.56
CA ASP A 60 -11.80 9.63 -16.06
C ASP A 60 -12.13 8.15 -15.85
N ASP A 61 -11.74 7.28 -16.80
CA ASP A 61 -11.91 5.84 -16.62
C ASP A 61 -11.07 5.31 -15.46
N LEU A 62 -9.84 5.78 -15.30
CA LEU A 62 -8.96 5.40 -14.20
C LEU A 62 -9.54 5.78 -12.83
N ARG A 63 -10.08 7.00 -12.71
CA ARG A 63 -10.80 7.46 -11.52
C ARG A 63 -12.03 6.61 -11.25
N GLY A 64 -12.80 6.27 -12.28
CA GLY A 64 -13.95 5.38 -12.19
C GLY A 64 -13.56 3.98 -11.70
N ILE A 65 -12.49 3.40 -12.24
CA ILE A 65 -11.97 2.10 -11.78
C ILE A 65 -11.48 2.19 -10.34
N TYR A 66 -10.78 3.26 -9.95
CA TYR A 66 -10.33 3.44 -8.57
C TYR A 66 -11.51 3.44 -7.60
N SER A 67 -12.50 4.30 -7.81
CA SER A 67 -13.66 4.39 -6.91
C SER A 67 -14.45 3.09 -6.87
N TYR A 68 -14.67 2.45 -8.02
CA TYR A 68 -15.34 1.15 -8.07
C TYR A 68 -14.58 0.06 -7.33
N THR A 69 -13.25 0.06 -7.43
CA THR A 69 -12.39 -0.90 -6.77
C THR A 69 -12.38 -0.66 -5.27
N PHE A 70 -11.91 0.49 -4.82
CA PHE A 70 -11.51 0.70 -3.42
C PHE A 70 -12.59 1.33 -2.54
N GLU A 71 -13.51 2.11 -3.10
CA GLU A 71 -14.43 2.96 -2.32
C GLU A 71 -15.86 2.40 -2.29
N LEU A 72 -16.32 1.81 -3.39
CA LEU A 72 -17.71 1.32 -3.50
C LEU A 72 -17.89 -0.09 -2.94
N THR A 73 -16.83 -0.89 -2.86
CA THR A 73 -16.91 -2.28 -2.39
C THR A 73 -15.93 -2.54 -1.26
N SER A 74 -16.42 -3.14 -0.18
CA SER A 74 -15.59 -3.41 0.99
C SER A 74 -14.62 -4.57 0.80
N ASP A 75 -14.88 -5.43 -0.18
CA ASP A 75 -14.01 -6.56 -0.54
C ASP A 75 -12.60 -6.15 -0.97
N PHE A 76 -12.45 -4.94 -1.50
CA PHE A 76 -11.17 -4.41 -1.97
C PHE A 76 -10.70 -3.18 -1.21
N THR A 77 -11.40 -2.77 -0.14
CA THR A 77 -11.06 -1.56 0.62
C THR A 77 -9.58 -1.50 1.00
N LEU A 78 -9.01 -0.29 0.97
CA LEU A 78 -7.65 -0.03 1.42
C LEU A 78 -7.53 0.06 2.95
N ASP A 79 -8.63 -0.04 3.70
CA ASP A 79 -8.62 -0.13 5.15
C ASP A 79 -8.21 -1.53 5.62
N MET A 80 -6.96 -1.69 6.02
CA MET A 80 -6.35 -3.00 6.25
C MET A 80 -7.00 -3.77 7.40
N GLY A 81 -7.44 -3.08 8.46
CA GLY A 81 -8.11 -3.71 9.59
C GLY A 81 -9.45 -4.33 9.21
N TYR A 82 -10.12 -3.86 8.15
CA TYR A 82 -11.38 -4.43 7.67
C TYR A 82 -11.23 -5.90 7.23
N HIS A 83 -10.08 -6.27 6.68
CA HIS A 83 -9.83 -7.61 6.14
C HIS A 83 -9.57 -8.67 7.19
N ILE A 84 -9.18 -8.28 8.41
CA ILE A 84 -8.71 -9.21 9.45
C ILE A 84 -9.39 -9.04 10.81
N TYR A 85 -10.15 -7.96 11.01
CA TYR A 85 -10.88 -7.68 12.24
C TYR A 85 -12.31 -7.24 12.00
N ASP A 86 -13.13 -7.55 12.99
CA ASP A 86 -14.57 -7.37 13.00
C ASP A 86 -15.02 -6.57 14.24
N GLY A 87 -15.99 -5.68 14.02
CA GLY A 87 -16.62 -4.85 15.05
C GLY A 87 -15.63 -4.21 16.03
N PHE A 88 -15.75 -4.57 17.30
CA PHE A 88 -14.95 -4.02 18.40
C PHE A 88 -13.44 -4.26 18.24
N ARG A 89 -13.03 -5.38 17.62
CA ARG A 89 -11.61 -5.69 17.42
C ARG A 89 -10.95 -4.70 16.45
N ARG A 90 -11.66 -4.31 15.40
CA ARG A 90 -11.19 -3.28 14.45
C ARG A 90 -11.07 -1.93 15.16
N SER A 91 -12.07 -1.52 15.94
CA SER A 91 -12.03 -0.27 16.70
C SER A 91 -10.83 -0.18 17.64
N ASN A 92 -10.51 -1.26 18.36
CA ASN A 92 -9.33 -1.30 19.22
C ASN A 92 -8.03 -1.26 18.42
N SER A 93 -7.97 -1.97 17.29
CA SER A 93 -6.80 -1.92 16.40
C SER A 93 -6.55 -0.52 15.86
N LEU A 94 -7.60 0.21 15.46
CA LEU A 94 -7.49 1.60 15.02
C LEU A 94 -6.89 2.51 16.11
N ALA A 95 -7.35 2.35 17.35
CA ALA A 95 -6.82 3.09 18.49
C ALA A 95 -5.34 2.77 18.75
N SER A 96 -4.96 1.49 18.69
CA SER A 96 -3.56 1.06 18.85
C SER A 96 -2.65 1.59 17.75
N ILE A 97 -3.07 1.52 16.47
CA ILE A 97 -2.29 2.04 15.34
C ILE A 97 -2.12 3.55 15.47
N LYS A 98 -3.19 4.28 15.82
CA LYS A 98 -3.11 5.72 16.06
C LYS A 98 -2.15 6.07 17.20
N GLY A 99 -2.18 5.31 18.31
CA GLY A 99 -1.26 5.49 19.42
C GLY A 99 0.20 5.24 19.01
N MET A 100 0.45 4.19 18.23
CA MET A 100 1.77 3.87 17.68
C MET A 100 2.31 5.01 16.79
N TYR A 101 1.47 5.60 15.93
CA TYR A 101 1.85 6.76 15.11
C TYR A 101 2.27 7.94 15.98
N GLN A 102 1.47 8.29 16.97
CA GLN A 102 1.73 9.41 17.90
C GLN A 102 3.02 9.21 18.68
N GLN A 103 3.26 8.00 19.21
CA GLN A 103 4.46 7.67 19.99
C GLN A 103 5.76 7.79 19.19
N ASN A 104 5.69 7.64 17.87
CA ASN A 104 6.84 7.79 16.97
C ASN A 104 6.91 9.18 16.33
N GLY A 105 6.00 10.10 16.67
CA GLY A 105 5.98 11.46 16.13
C GLY A 105 5.41 11.58 14.71
N PHE A 106 4.73 10.56 14.21
CA PHE A 106 4.09 10.61 12.90
C PHE A 106 2.79 11.42 12.97
N GLN A 107 2.76 12.56 12.29
CA GLN A 107 1.59 13.44 12.20
C GLN A 107 0.59 12.86 11.19
N VAL A 108 -0.18 11.86 11.63
CA VAL A 108 -1.08 11.09 10.75
C VAL A 108 -2.04 11.96 9.93
N ASP A 109 -2.51 13.07 10.48
CA ASP A 109 -3.48 13.96 9.83
C ASP A 109 -2.89 14.68 8.59
N ASP A 110 -1.56 14.84 8.52
CA ASP A 110 -0.88 15.40 7.34
C ASP A 110 -0.89 14.43 6.14
N PHE A 111 -1.05 13.13 6.40
CA PHE A 111 -0.98 12.07 5.40
C PHE A 111 -2.31 11.37 5.14
N SER A 112 -3.22 11.36 6.12
CA SER A 112 -4.47 10.61 6.03
C SER A 112 -5.50 11.26 5.13
N LYS A 113 -5.51 12.60 4.99
CA LYS A 113 -6.53 13.32 4.21
C LYS A 113 -7.97 12.95 4.61
N GLY A 114 -8.18 12.56 5.87
CA GLY A 114 -9.47 12.10 6.40
C GLY A 114 -9.66 10.58 6.43
N GLU A 115 -8.73 9.81 5.86
CA GLU A 115 -8.72 8.35 5.93
C GLU A 115 -8.39 7.82 7.33
N LEU A 116 -8.71 6.56 7.56
CA LEU A 116 -8.45 5.89 8.83
C LEU A 116 -6.95 5.60 9.02
N PRO A 117 -6.48 5.45 10.28
CA PRO A 117 -5.07 5.12 10.55
C PRO A 117 -4.66 3.74 10.03
N ASP A 118 -5.60 2.83 9.75
CA ASP A 118 -5.31 1.54 9.13
C ASP A 118 -5.41 1.55 7.59
N HIS A 119 -5.60 2.72 6.99
CA HIS A 119 -5.64 2.88 5.54
C HIS A 119 -4.24 2.62 4.94
N LEU A 120 -4.16 1.80 3.89
CA LEU A 120 -2.90 1.28 3.36
C LEU A 120 -1.88 2.37 2.96
N PRO A 121 -2.24 3.42 2.19
CA PRO A 121 -1.37 4.58 1.96
C PRO A 121 -0.78 5.17 3.25
N VAL A 122 -1.60 5.36 4.29
CA VAL A 122 -1.18 5.95 5.57
C VAL A 122 -0.17 5.04 6.28
N ILE A 123 -0.42 3.74 6.28
CA ILE A 123 0.52 2.74 6.80
C ILE A 123 1.85 2.80 6.06
N LEU A 124 1.84 2.89 4.72
CA LEU A 124 3.06 2.96 3.92
C LEU A 124 3.85 4.24 4.21
N TYR A 125 3.20 5.40 4.30
CA TYR A 125 3.86 6.64 4.73
C TYR A 125 4.49 6.51 6.13
N PHE A 126 3.80 5.87 7.07
CA PHE A 126 4.36 5.59 8.39
C PHE A 126 5.59 4.67 8.31
N LEU A 127 5.57 3.60 7.51
CA LEU A 127 6.72 2.71 7.33
C LEU A 127 7.92 3.44 6.69
N GLY A 128 7.68 4.42 5.81
CA GLY A 128 8.70 5.29 5.24
C GLY A 128 9.26 6.30 6.25
N PHE A 129 8.43 6.76 7.19
CA PHE A 129 8.79 7.72 8.24
C PHE A 129 9.50 7.08 9.44
N CYS A 130 9.04 5.91 9.89
CA CYS A 130 9.46 5.30 11.14
C CYS A 130 10.91 4.77 11.05
N GLU A 131 11.76 5.20 11.99
CA GLU A 131 13.15 4.76 12.12
C GLU A 131 13.30 3.46 12.93
N ASN A 132 12.29 3.10 13.72
CA ASN A 132 12.32 1.91 14.56
C ASN A 132 12.07 0.66 13.71
N GLU A 133 13.14 -0.01 13.29
CA GLU A 133 13.07 -1.20 12.43
C GLU A 133 12.39 -2.39 13.11
N GLU A 134 12.55 -2.57 14.43
CA GLU A 134 11.90 -3.65 15.18
C GLU A 134 10.38 -3.45 15.20
N LEU A 135 9.92 -2.23 15.50
CA LEU A 135 8.51 -1.87 15.43
C LEU A 135 7.94 -2.04 14.02
N LYS A 136 8.66 -1.61 12.98
CA LYS A 136 8.23 -1.79 11.59
C LYS A 136 8.13 -3.26 11.22
N LYS A 137 9.09 -4.08 11.65
CA LYS A 137 9.06 -5.53 11.43
C LYS A 137 7.84 -6.16 12.10
N ASP A 138 7.63 -5.88 13.39
CA ASP A 138 6.48 -6.39 14.15
C ASP A 138 5.15 -5.95 13.53
N PHE A 139 5.00 -4.66 13.19
CA PHE A 139 3.77 -4.15 12.59
C PHE A 139 3.50 -4.76 11.20
N ARG A 140 4.55 -4.96 10.38
CA ARG A 140 4.40 -5.64 9.09
C ARG A 140 3.98 -7.10 9.27
N GLU A 141 4.64 -7.84 10.17
CA GLU A 141 4.42 -9.27 10.36
C GLU A 141 3.07 -9.59 11.02
N THR A 142 2.72 -8.86 12.07
CA THR A 142 1.55 -9.16 12.90
C THR A 142 0.25 -8.62 12.34
N PHE A 143 0.32 -7.52 11.57
CA PHE A 143 -0.85 -6.82 11.03
C PHE A 143 -0.84 -6.77 9.50
N LEU A 144 0.13 -6.07 8.90
CA LEU A 144 0.02 -5.65 7.50
C LEU A 144 0.06 -6.81 6.49
N VAL A 145 0.98 -7.77 6.64
CA VAL A 145 1.08 -8.94 5.75
C VAL A 145 -0.23 -9.73 5.75
N ARG A 146 -0.86 -9.90 6.93
CA ARG A 146 -2.11 -10.65 7.06
C ARG A 146 -3.26 -9.96 6.34
N ALA A 147 -3.37 -8.64 6.49
CA ALA A 147 -4.38 -7.85 5.80
C ALA A 147 -4.16 -7.82 4.27
N LEU A 148 -2.92 -7.57 3.84
CA LEU A 148 -2.56 -7.57 2.42
C LEU A 148 -2.76 -8.93 1.78
N GLU A 149 -2.47 -10.05 2.47
CA GLU A 149 -2.71 -11.38 1.95
C GLU A 149 -4.20 -11.61 1.66
N LYS A 150 -5.10 -11.12 2.53
CA LYS A 150 -6.56 -11.19 2.30
C LYS A 150 -6.99 -10.32 1.13
N LEU A 151 -6.54 -9.07 1.07
CA LEU A 151 -6.83 -8.18 -0.05
C LEU A 151 -6.32 -8.76 -1.38
N GLN A 152 -5.08 -9.25 -1.40
CA GLN A 152 -4.46 -9.89 -2.56
C GLN A 152 -5.26 -11.12 -3.01
N LYS A 153 -5.69 -11.99 -2.09
CA LYS A 153 -6.60 -13.11 -2.41
C LYS A 153 -7.93 -12.65 -3.00
N ASN A 154 -8.50 -11.54 -2.51
CA ASN A 154 -9.74 -10.99 -3.07
C ASN A 154 -9.56 -10.54 -4.52
N PHE A 155 -8.37 -10.10 -4.91
CA PHE A 155 -8.04 -9.78 -6.31
C PHE A 155 -7.79 -11.02 -7.19
N GLU A 156 -7.54 -12.20 -6.63
CA GLU A 156 -7.30 -13.40 -7.46
C GLU A 156 -8.51 -13.79 -8.33
N ARG A 157 -9.72 -13.44 -7.87
CA ARG A 157 -10.98 -13.56 -8.65
C ARG A 157 -11.20 -12.41 -9.65
N ASN A 158 -10.37 -11.36 -9.63
CA ASN A 158 -10.45 -10.19 -10.51
C ASN A 158 -9.07 -9.69 -10.97
N LYS A 159 -8.23 -10.59 -11.49
CA LYS A 159 -6.87 -10.26 -11.98
C LYS A 159 -6.83 -9.33 -13.21
N LYS A 160 -7.99 -9.03 -13.80
CA LYS A 160 -8.11 -8.06 -14.92
C LYS A 160 -8.12 -6.60 -14.44
N ASN A 161 -8.38 -6.37 -13.16
CA ASN A 161 -8.32 -5.03 -12.59
C ASN A 161 -6.86 -4.57 -12.55
N LEU A 162 -6.52 -3.41 -13.11
CA LEU A 162 -5.13 -2.92 -13.15
C LEU A 162 -4.49 -2.83 -11.76
N TYR A 163 -5.27 -2.53 -10.71
CA TYR A 163 -4.76 -2.41 -9.35
C TYR A 163 -4.32 -3.73 -8.74
N TRP A 164 -4.69 -4.88 -9.34
CA TRP A 164 -4.14 -6.19 -8.96
C TRP A 164 -2.62 -6.18 -8.98
N HIS A 165 -2.02 -5.62 -10.04
CA HIS A 165 -0.57 -5.60 -10.22
C HIS A 165 0.12 -4.76 -9.15
N LEU A 166 -0.44 -3.59 -8.82
CA LEU A 166 0.06 -2.74 -7.75
C LEU A 166 -0.04 -3.43 -6.38
N ILE A 167 -1.20 -3.98 -6.03
CA ILE A 167 -1.42 -4.67 -4.75
C ILE A 167 -0.55 -5.92 -4.62
N ASN A 168 -0.40 -6.71 -5.69
CA ASN A 168 0.46 -7.89 -5.70
C ASN A 168 1.94 -7.51 -5.53
N ALA A 169 2.40 -6.41 -6.13
CA ALA A 169 3.74 -5.90 -5.92
C ALA A 169 3.95 -5.45 -4.46
N ILE A 170 3.03 -4.66 -3.91
CA ILE A 170 3.08 -4.19 -2.51
C ILE A 170 3.12 -5.36 -1.53
N TYR A 171 2.24 -6.35 -1.69
CA TYR A 171 2.23 -7.55 -0.86
C TYR A 171 3.60 -8.26 -0.87
N ARG A 172 4.18 -8.46 -2.06
CA ARG A 172 5.49 -9.13 -2.20
C ARG A 172 6.63 -8.33 -1.58
N ILE A 173 6.60 -7.01 -1.68
CA ILE A 173 7.58 -6.11 -1.04
C ILE A 173 7.49 -6.28 0.48
N ILE A 174 6.29 -6.12 1.05
CA ILE A 174 6.09 -6.19 2.49
C ILE A 174 6.43 -7.59 3.04
N ASP A 175 5.99 -8.66 2.37
CA ASP A 175 6.32 -10.04 2.75
C ASP A 175 7.84 -10.31 2.70
N LYS A 176 8.52 -9.79 1.67
CA LYS A 176 9.98 -9.88 1.56
C LYS A 176 10.68 -9.12 2.68
N ASP A 177 10.21 -7.93 3.03
CA ASP A 177 10.82 -7.11 4.07
C ASP A 177 10.62 -7.70 5.48
N VAL A 178 9.56 -8.49 5.70
CA VAL A 178 9.40 -9.29 6.94
C VAL A 178 10.40 -10.44 6.98
N LYS A 179 10.55 -11.18 5.88
CA LYS A 179 11.42 -12.37 5.80
C LYS A 179 12.92 -12.06 5.69
N GLY A 180 13.26 -10.88 5.18
CA GLY A 180 14.65 -10.45 4.92
C GLY A 180 15.27 -9.59 6.01
N GLY A 181 14.51 -9.22 7.05
CA GLY A 181 14.99 -8.48 8.23
C GLY A 181 15.17 -9.34 9.46
#